data_AF-A0A1I1SBP8-F1
#
_entry.id   AF-A0A1I1SBP8-F1
#
_cell.length_a   1.000
_cell.length_b   1.000
_cell.length_c   1.000
_cell.angle_alpha   90.00
_cell.angle_beta   90.00
_cell.angle_gamma   90.00
#
_symmetry.space_group_name_H-M   'P 1'
#
loop_
_entity.id
_entity.type
_entity.pdbx_description
1 polymer ?
#
loop_
_entity_poly.entity_id
_entity_poly.type
_entity_poly.pdbx_seq_one_letter_code
_entity_poly.pdbx_strand_id
1 'polypeptide(L)'
;MPSCEKCGHTWSWKQTLKKSFTLDPAMKCPNCGEKQYQTRKSRKKSSFLTFIIISPLLLNFLFDIPGVILLSLFPVLFLAVMAIHPFLIKLSSKEEYINFLSK
;
A
#
# COMPACT_ATOMS: atom_id res chain seq x y z
N MET A 1 9.42 3.04 -6.44
CA MET A 1 8.28 3.35 -7.33
C MET A 1 8.03 2.17 -8.27
N PRO A 2 6.78 1.89 -8.64
CA PRO A 2 6.46 0.81 -9.55
C PRO A 2 6.78 1.19 -11.00
N SER A 3 7.22 0.21 -11.77
CA SER A 3 7.38 0.32 -13.22
C SER A 3 6.32 -0.52 -13.93
N CYS A 4 5.84 -0.02 -15.06
CA CYS A 4 4.91 -0.75 -15.92
C CYS A 4 5.62 -1.96 -16.54
N GLU A 5 5.03 -3.16 -16.45
CA GLU A 5 5.60 -4.37 -17.04
C GLU A 5 5.61 -4.32 -18.58
N LYS A 6 4.63 -3.64 -19.19
CA LYS A 6 4.46 -3.59 -20.65
C LYS A 6 5.34 -2.55 -21.35
N CYS A 7 5.46 -1.34 -20.81
CA CYS A 7 6.18 -0.24 -21.47
C CYS A 7 7.40 0.25 -20.70
N GLY A 8 7.72 -0.33 -19.54
CA GLY A 8 8.87 0.06 -18.71
C GLY A 8 8.73 1.41 -17.99
N HIS A 9 7.66 2.18 -18.24
CA HIS A 9 7.46 3.49 -17.62
C HIS A 9 7.38 3.39 -16.10
N THR A 10 8.28 4.08 -15.39
CA THR A 10 8.25 4.22 -13.93
C THR A 10 7.28 5.30 -13.53
N TRP A 11 6.34 4.94 -12.64
CA TRP A 11 5.32 5.87 -12.20
C TRP A 11 5.90 6.83 -11.16
N SER A 12 5.46 8.08 -11.21
CA SER A 12 5.76 9.04 -10.14
C SER A 12 5.00 8.67 -8.85
N TRP A 13 5.57 9.06 -7.71
CA TRP A 13 4.96 8.84 -6.40
C TRP A 13 3.50 9.34 -6.34
N LYS A 14 3.23 10.54 -6.89
CA LYS A 14 1.88 11.12 -6.95
C LYS A 14 0.91 10.29 -7.78
N GLN A 15 1.35 9.76 -8.93
CA GLN A 15 0.51 8.91 -9.78
C GLN A 15 0.17 7.58 -9.08
N THR A 16 1.17 6.94 -8.47
CA THR A 16 0.98 5.69 -7.72
C THR A 16 0.06 5.90 -6.54
N LEU A 17 0.25 6.98 -5.78
CA LEU A 17 -0.59 7.28 -4.64
C LEU A 17 -2.03 7.55 -5.07
N LYS A 18 -2.26 8.41 -6.07
CA LYS A 18 -3.59 8.71 -6.60
C LYS A 18 -4.36 7.45 -7.01
N LYS A 19 -3.68 6.48 -7.63
CA LYS A 19 -4.27 5.20 -8.03
C LYS A 19 -4.45 4.22 -6.86
N SER A 20 -3.64 4.34 -5.80
CA SER A 20 -3.83 3.57 -4.57
C SER A 20 -5.09 3.99 -3.80
N PHE A 21 -5.56 5.23 -4.01
CA PHE A 21 -6.82 5.74 -3.44
C PHE A 21 -8.07 5.43 -4.26
N THR A 22 -7.93 4.80 -5.42
CA THR A 22 -9.09 4.35 -6.20
C THR A 22 -9.46 2.93 -5.81
N LEU A 23 -10.76 2.65 -5.70
CA LEU A 23 -11.28 1.31 -5.42
C LEU A 23 -11.14 0.35 -6.62
N ASP A 24 -10.72 0.85 -7.78
CA ASP A 24 -10.46 0.05 -8.97
C ASP A 24 -9.15 -0.75 -8.78
N PRO A 25 -9.20 -2.10 -8.75
CA PRO A 25 -8.01 -2.93 -8.68
C PRO A 25 -7.13 -2.82 -9.93
N ALA A 26 -7.69 -2.38 -11.06
CA ALA A 26 -6.97 -2.16 -12.30
C ALA A 26 -6.31 -0.77 -12.33
N MET A 27 -4.99 -0.77 -12.26
CA MET A 27 -4.15 0.41 -12.39
C MET A 27 -3.75 0.62 -13.86
N LYS A 28 -4.54 1.41 -14.60
CA LYS A 28 -4.19 1.82 -15.98
C LYS A 28 -2.90 2.64 -16.01
N CYS A 29 -1.94 2.24 -16.85
CA CYS A 29 -0.69 2.96 -17.06
C CYS A 29 -0.93 4.33 -17.70
N PRO A 30 -0.36 5.43 -17.16
CA PRO A 30 -0.53 6.76 -17.73
C PRO A 30 0.19 6.95 -19.08
N ASN A 31 1.16 6.09 -19.41
CA ASN A 31 1.94 6.18 -20.65
C ASN A 31 1.33 5.34 -21.78
N CYS A 32 1.07 4.04 -21.54
CA CYS A 32 0.59 3.13 -22.59
C CYS A 32 -0.89 2.73 -22.45
N GLY A 33 -1.59 3.16 -21.40
CA GLY A 33 -3.01 2.84 -21.18
C GLY A 33 -3.30 1.41 -20.69
N GLU A 34 -2.32 0.50 -20.77
CA GLU A 34 -2.46 -0.89 -20.35
C GLU A 34 -2.86 -1.03 -18.89
N LYS A 35 -3.76 -1.98 -18.62
CA LYS A 35 -4.15 -2.33 -17.25
C LYS A 35 -3.00 -3.08 -16.57
N GLN A 36 -2.70 -2.67 -15.35
CA GLN A 36 -1.74 -3.33 -14.47
C GLN A 36 -2.42 -3.60 -13.13
N TYR A 37 -1.97 -4.61 -12.42
CA TYR A 37 -2.50 -5.02 -11.13
C TYR A 37 -1.37 -5.09 -10.13
N GLN A 38 -1.67 -4.82 -8.86
CA GLN A 38 -0.69 -5.02 -7.80
C GLN A 38 -0.47 -6.52 -7.58
N THR A 39 0.79 -6.95 -7.59
CA THR A 39 1.15 -8.37 -7.31
C THR A 39 0.66 -8.80 -5.92
N ARG A 40 0.37 -10.09 -5.74
CA ARG A 40 -0.02 -10.68 -4.45
C ARG A 40 1.03 -10.44 -3.36
N LYS A 41 2.31 -10.59 -3.70
CA LYS A 41 3.43 -10.32 -2.78
C LYS A 41 3.42 -8.88 -2.30
N SER A 42 3.20 -7.93 -3.20
CA SER A 42 3.13 -6.52 -2.88
C SER A 42 1.88 -6.17 -2.05
N ARG A 43 0.70 -6.69 -2.42
CA ARG A 43 -0.52 -6.51 -1.63
C ARG A 43 -0.37 -7.01 -0.21
N LYS A 44 0.24 -8.19 -0.01
CA LYS A 44 0.50 -8.71 1.34
C LYS A 44 1.39 -7.77 2.16
N LYS A 45 2.41 -7.16 1.55
CA LYS A 45 3.24 -6.14 2.20
C LYS A 45 2.46 -4.88 2.54
N SER A 46 1.61 -4.39 1.63
CA SER A 46 0.72 -3.25 1.90
C SER A 46 -0.26 -3.55 3.02
N SER A 47 -0.85 -4.74 3.08
CA SER A 47 -1.72 -5.15 4.20
C SER A 47 -0.97 -5.18 5.52
N PHE A 48 0.31 -5.59 5.51
CA PHE A 48 1.15 -5.54 6.71
C PHE A 48 1.37 -4.11 7.22
N LEU A 49 1.50 -3.12 6.33
CA LEU A 49 1.59 -1.71 6.72
C LEU A 49 0.34 -1.22 7.46
N THR A 50 -0.85 -1.71 7.09
CA THR A 50 -2.09 -1.34 7.79
C THR A 50 -2.08 -1.78 9.26
N PHE A 51 -1.47 -2.94 9.57
CA PHE A 51 -1.34 -3.38 10.95
C PHE A 51 -0.42 -2.46 11.79
N ILE A 52 0.55 -1.80 11.17
CA ILE A 52 1.41 -0.83 11.86
C ILE A 52 0.58 0.34 12.40
N ILE A 53 -0.46 0.78 11.68
CA ILE A 53 -1.33 1.87 12.12
C ILE A 53 -2.11 1.49 13.39
N ILE A 54 -2.46 0.21 13.56
CA ILE A 54 -3.18 -0.30 14.72
C ILE A 54 -2.24 -0.57 15.91
N SER A 55 -0.93 -0.72 15.67
CA SER A 55 0.04 -1.05 16.72
C SER A 55 0.06 -0.14 17.97
N PRO A 56 -0.21 1.19 17.91
CA PRO A 56 -0.24 2.02 19.11
C PRO A 56 -1.33 1.60 20.11
N LEU A 57 -2.46 1.07 19.65
CA LEU A 57 -3.52 0.55 20.52
C LEU A 57 -3.04 -0.69 21.29
N LEU A 58 -2.29 -1.57 20.63
CA LEU A 58 -1.69 -2.74 21.28
C LEU A 58 -0.63 -2.34 22.30
N LEU A 59 0.16 -1.29 22.03
CA LEU A 59 1.16 -0.77 22.97
C LEU A 59 0.51 -0.08 24.17
N ASN A 60 -0.60 0.65 23.95
CA ASN A 60 -1.33 1.28 25.04
C ASN A 60 -1.89 0.24 26.04
N PHE A 61 -2.33 -0.93 25.56
CA PHE A 61 -2.77 -2.04 26.41
C PHE A 61 -1.66 -2.56 27.35
N LEU A 62 -0.39 -2.46 26.96
CA LEU A 62 0.75 -2.95 27.75
C LEU A 62 1.40 -1.90 28.65
N PHE A 63 1.37 -0.63 28.26
CA PHE A 63 2.19 0.43 28.87
C PHE A 63 1.40 1.67 29.35
N ASP A 64 0.08 1.65 29.30
CA ASP A 64 -0.82 2.73 29.74
C ASP A 64 -0.39 4.13 29.24
N ILE A 65 -0.25 4.24 27.92
CA ILE A 65 0.27 5.43 27.25
C ILE A 65 -0.75 6.59 27.34
N PRO A 66 -0.32 7.82 27.70
CA PRO A 66 -1.21 8.98 27.72
C PRO A 66 -1.98 9.18 26.41
N GLY A 67 -3.29 9.44 26.51
CA GLY A 67 -4.18 9.53 25.36
C GLY A 67 -3.75 10.58 24.31
N VAL A 68 -3.14 11.69 24.73
CA VAL A 68 -2.62 12.73 23.81
C VAL A 68 -1.48 12.19 22.95
N ILE A 69 -0.56 11.42 23.55
CA ILE A 69 0.56 10.80 22.83
C ILE A 69 -0.01 9.76 21.86
N LEU A 70 -0.90 8.89 22.33
CA LEU A 70 -1.55 7.88 21.51
C LEU A 70 -2.26 8.49 20.29
N LEU A 71 -3.06 9.55 20.51
CA LEU A 71 -3.80 10.24 19.45
C LEU A 71 -2.84 10.89 18.43
N SER A 72 -1.73 11.45 18.89
CA SER A 72 -0.73 12.07 18.02
C SER A 72 0.01 11.08 17.12
N LEU A 73 0.12 9.81 17.53
CA LEU A 73 0.82 8.77 16.75
C LEU A 73 0.07 8.36 15.48
N PHE A 74 -1.27 8.36 15.50
CA PHE A 74 -2.08 7.98 14.33
C PHE A 74 -1.79 8.81 13.08
N PRO A 75 -1.87 10.16 13.09
CA PRO A 75 -1.58 10.96 11.90
C PRO A 75 -0.12 10.82 11.46
N VAL A 76 0.82 10.69 12.39
CA VAL A 76 2.25 10.49 12.08
C VAL A 76 2.47 9.16 11.35
N LEU A 77 1.92 8.06 11.87
CA LEU A 77 2.02 6.74 11.25
C LEU A 77 1.28 6.69 9.91
N PHE A 78 0.11 7.34 9.82
CA PHE A 78 -0.64 7.44 8.57
C PHE A 78 0.20 8.12 7.48
N LEU A 79 0.81 9.28 7.78
CA LEU A 79 1.68 9.98 6.84
C LEU A 79 2.91 9.15 6.44
N ALA A 80 3.52 8.43 7.40
CA ALA A 80 4.65 7.54 7.13
C ALA A 80 4.25 6.37 6.21
N VAL A 81 3.14 5.69 6.50
CA VAL A 81 2.61 4.59 5.66
C VAL A 81 2.31 5.09 4.25
N MET A 82 1.70 6.27 4.14
CA MET A 82 1.41 6.91 2.86
C MET A 82 2.65 7.23 2.04
N ALA A 83 3.72 7.71 2.70
CA ALA A 83 5.00 7.94 2.05
C ALA A 83 5.63 6.64 1.54
N ILE A 84 5.56 5.57 2.34
CA ILE A 84 6.24 4.28 2.07
C ILE A 84 5.45 3.39 1.10
N HIS A 85 4.11 3.43 1.13
CA HIS A 85 3.24 2.53 0.37
C HIS A 85 3.58 2.46 -1.14
N PRO A 86 3.77 3.59 -1.86
CA PRO A 86 4.15 3.59 -3.27
C PRO A 86 5.48 2.88 -3.59
N PHE A 87 6.38 2.77 -2.63
CA PHE A 87 7.66 2.08 -2.80
C PHE A 87 7.52 0.56 -2.67
N LEU A 88 6.50 0.08 -1.97
CA LEU A 88 6.21 -1.34 -1.82
C LEU A 88 5.37 -1.91 -2.96
N ILE A 89 4.73 -1.05 -3.77
CA ILE A 89 3.92 -1.46 -4.92
C ILE A 89 4.81 -2.07 -6.01
N LYS A 90 4.47 -3.30 -6.40
CA LYS A 90 4.97 -3.94 -7.63
C LYS A 90 3.78 -4.28 -8.52
N LEU A 91 3.85 -3.81 -9.77
CA LEU A 91 2.85 -4.02 -10.79
C LEU A 91 3.12 -5.30 -11.59
N SER A 92 2.06 -5.94 -12.04
CA SER A 92 2.07 -6.97 -13.08
C SER A 92 0.89 -6.77 -14.02
N SER A 93 1.09 -7.13 -15.28
CA SER A 93 0.05 -7.20 -16.31
C SER A 93 -1.00 -8.27 -16.05
N LYS A 94 -0.70 -9.27 -15.20
CA LYS A 94 -1.64 -10.33 -14.81
C LYS A 94 -2.33 -9.97 -13.51
N GLU A 95 -3.64 -10.14 -13.48
CA GLU A 95 -4.39 -10.08 -12.23
C GLU A 95 -4.12 -11.35 -11.43
N GLU A 96 -3.38 -11.21 -10.35
CA GLU A 96 -3.22 -12.28 -9.37
C GLU A 96 -4.37 -12.20 -8.37
N TYR A 97 -5.07 -13.30 -8.12
CA TYR A 97 -6.06 -13.37 -7.04
C TYR A 97 -5.36 -13.84 -5.75
N ILE A 98 -5.85 -13.41 -4.59
CA ILE A 98 -5.41 -14.00 -3.32
C ILE A 98 -6.06 -15.38 -3.22
N ASN A 99 -5.36 -16.42 -3.68
CA ASN A 99 -5.79 -17.80 -3.46
C ASN A 99 -5.63 -18.14 -1.97
N PHE A 100 -6.74 -18.14 -1.23
CA PHE A 100 -6.79 -18.57 0.17
C PHE A 100 -6.63 -20.09 0.35
N LEU A 101 -6.72 -20.87 -0.74
CA LEU A 101 -6.75 -22.35 -0.73
C LEU A 101 -5.45 -23.05 -1.17
N SER A 102 -4.35 -22.33 -1.39
CA SER A 102 -3.05 -22.95 -1.65
C SER A 102 -2.32 -23.11 -0.31
N LYS A 103 -2.60 -24.22 0.37
CA LYS A 103 -1.75 -24.80 1.42
C LYS A 103 -0.92 -25.91 0.82
#